data_AF-A0A553MMG0-F1
#
_entry.id   AF-A0A553MMG0-F1
#
_cell.length_a   1.000
_cell.length_b   1.000
_cell.length_c   1.000
_cell.angle_alpha   90.00
_cell.angle_beta   90.00
_cell.angle_gamma   90.00
#
_symmetry.space_group_name_H-M   'P 1'
#
loop_
_entity.id
_entity.type
_entity.pdbx_description
1 polymer ?
#
loop_
_entity_poly.entity_id
_entity_poly.type
_entity_poly.pdbx_seq_one_letter_code
_entity_poly.pdbx_strand_id
1 'polypeptide(L)'
;MLKDLHSGNTCRPGFYKSSSGNAKCSKCPPHSYTHQEGSVHCDCEKTYFRALADPASVACSRPPSAPRHVISVINETSVILDWSWPADSGGRKDVTFTVVCKRCWPGPRQCELCRGAVRFLPRASGLTNTTVTVADLLAHTNYTFEIEAQNGVSSQAPAMRQFAAVTITTNQAGPYLISKPFGAQASVCVMLDDLEQDLGSAVKKP
;
A
#
# COMPACT_ATOMS: atom_id res chain seq x y z
N MET A 1 18.67 3.32 63.96
CA MET A 1 19.40 3.26 62.68
C MET A 1 18.88 2.08 61.86
N LEU A 2 17.79 2.26 61.12
CA LEU A 2 17.40 1.30 60.08
C LEU A 2 18.06 1.78 58.79
N LYS A 3 18.82 0.89 58.17
CA LYS A 3 19.60 1.15 56.96
C LYS A 3 18.64 1.39 55.79
N ASP A 4 18.48 2.63 55.36
CA ASP A 4 18.01 2.98 54.00
C ASP A 4 19.09 2.60 52.98
N LEU A 5 19.30 1.30 52.82
CA LEU A 5 20.16 0.73 51.80
C LEU A 5 19.34 0.56 50.52
N HIS A 6 19.31 1.61 49.68
CA HIS A 6 19.35 1.57 48.19
C HIS A 6 18.97 2.94 47.58
N SER A 7 19.72 4.00 47.88
CA SER A 7 19.72 5.22 47.04
C SER A 7 20.58 5.00 45.78
N GLY A 8 20.22 4.02 44.96
CA GLY A 8 21.01 3.63 43.79
C GLY A 8 20.31 2.78 42.72
N ASN A 9 19.00 2.49 42.87
CA ASN A 9 18.27 1.61 41.95
C ASN A 9 17.10 2.27 41.21
N THR A 10 16.81 3.54 41.46
CA THR A 10 15.72 4.28 40.81
C THR A 10 16.24 4.97 39.56
N CYS A 11 15.63 4.71 38.40
CA CYS A 11 16.04 5.36 37.16
C CYS A 11 15.61 6.82 37.14
N ARG A 12 16.53 7.72 36.81
CA ARG A 12 16.23 9.14 36.59
C ARG A 12 15.32 9.33 35.35
N PRO A 13 14.63 10.47 35.22
CA PRO A 13 13.83 10.76 34.02
C PRO A 13 14.63 10.62 32.72
N GLY A 14 14.00 10.09 31.68
CA GLY A 14 14.64 9.71 30.42
C GLY A 14 15.37 8.36 30.44
N PHE A 15 15.35 7.65 31.58
CA PHE A 15 15.89 6.30 31.71
C PHE A 15 14.83 5.35 32.28
N TYR A 16 14.88 4.10 31.87
CA TYR A 16 13.96 3.06 32.30
C TYR A 16 14.69 1.76 32.69
N LYS A 17 13.98 0.87 33.36
CA LYS A 17 14.47 -0.48 33.71
C LYS A 17 13.31 -1.47 33.74
N SER A 18 13.29 -2.36 32.74
CA SER A 18 12.20 -3.34 32.56
C SER A 18 12.27 -4.56 33.48
N SER A 19 13.43 -4.87 34.07
CA SER A 19 13.62 -6.03 34.94
C SER A 19 13.88 -5.66 36.40
N SER A 20 13.20 -6.36 37.32
CA SER A 20 13.48 -6.30 38.76
C SER A 20 14.75 -7.10 39.06
N GLY A 21 15.88 -6.41 39.23
CA GLY A 21 17.18 -7.03 39.49
C GLY A 21 18.30 -5.99 39.54
N ASN A 22 19.56 -6.41 39.52
CA ASN A 22 20.70 -5.48 39.54
C ASN A 22 21.00 -4.81 38.17
N ALA A 23 20.03 -4.85 37.24
CA ALA A 23 20.17 -4.25 35.92
C ALA A 23 20.33 -2.72 36.04
N LYS A 24 21.26 -2.15 35.27
CA LYS A 24 21.47 -0.71 35.18
C LYS A 24 20.34 -0.06 34.38
N CYS A 25 19.98 1.16 34.75
CA CYS A 25 19.01 1.96 34.00
C CYS A 25 19.50 2.20 32.57
N SER A 26 18.61 1.95 31.60
CA SER A 26 18.87 2.17 30.18
C SER A 26 18.21 3.47 29.73
N LYS A 27 18.85 4.21 28.82
CA LYS A 27 18.23 5.41 28.23
C LYS A 27 17.00 5.00 27.43
N CYS A 28 15.96 5.84 27.41
CA CYS A 28 14.82 5.62 26.55
C CYS A 28 15.24 5.46 25.08
N PRO A 29 14.72 4.45 24.38
CA PRO A 29 14.94 4.29 22.95
C PRO A 29 14.45 5.51 22.15
N PRO A 30 14.88 5.69 20.89
CA PRO A 30 14.37 6.73 20.00
C PRO A 30 12.84 6.74 19.92
N HIS A 31 12.27 7.94 19.77
CA HIS A 31 10.82 8.19 19.73
C HIS A 31 10.07 7.74 20.98
N SER A 32 10.75 7.68 22.12
CA SER A 32 10.15 7.36 23.40
C SER A 32 10.76 8.18 24.54
N TYR A 33 9.97 8.42 25.58
CA TYR A 33 10.36 9.25 26.71
C TYR A 33 9.73 8.75 28.01
N THR A 34 10.27 9.19 29.14
CA THR A 34 9.63 9.03 30.46
C THR A 34 10.03 10.21 31.33
N HIS A 35 9.03 10.82 31.98
CA HIS A 35 9.27 11.90 32.95
C HIS A 35 9.29 11.39 34.39
N GLN A 36 8.97 10.11 34.60
CA GLN A 36 8.86 9.52 35.92
C GLN A 36 10.19 8.91 36.35
N GLU A 37 10.51 9.08 37.64
CA GLU A 37 11.59 8.33 38.27
C GLU A 37 11.17 6.87 38.50
N GLY A 38 12.11 5.94 38.34
CA GLY A 38 11.86 4.50 38.55
C GLY A 38 11.03 3.84 37.46
N SER A 39 10.91 4.47 36.29
CA SER A 39 10.07 3.99 35.20
C SER A 39 10.51 2.62 34.67
N VAL A 40 9.55 1.72 34.45
CA VAL A 40 9.81 0.36 33.94
C VAL A 40 9.74 0.26 32.41
N HIS A 41 9.16 1.26 31.74
CA HIS A 41 9.07 1.40 30.29
C HIS A 41 9.06 2.87 29.90
N CYS A 42 9.40 3.18 28.65
CA CYS A 42 9.25 4.54 28.12
C CYS A 42 7.98 4.64 27.28
N ASP A 43 7.23 5.72 27.43
CA ASP A 43 6.06 6.03 26.61
C ASP A 43 6.49 6.46 25.20
N CYS A 44 5.68 6.17 24.19
CA CYS A 44 5.97 6.61 22.83
C CYS A 44 5.60 8.08 22.62
N GLU A 45 6.40 8.77 21.79
CA GLU A 45 6.05 10.08 21.28
C GLU A 45 4.74 10.05 20.47
N LYS A 46 4.07 11.20 20.35
CA LYS A 46 2.85 11.32 19.55
C LYS A 46 3.13 10.84 18.12
N THR A 47 2.23 10.02 17.57
CA THR A 47 2.34 9.36 16.24
C THR A 47 3.35 8.22 16.13
N TYR A 48 3.99 7.84 17.23
CA TYR A 48 4.82 6.65 17.32
C TYR A 48 4.19 5.61 18.23
N PHE A 49 4.50 4.35 17.95
CA PHE A 49 3.80 3.19 18.45
C PHE A 49 4.77 2.01 18.62
N ARG A 50 4.41 1.05 19.48
CA ARG A 50 5.11 -0.23 19.63
C ARG A 50 4.14 -1.37 19.40
N ALA A 51 4.51 -2.34 18.58
CA ALA A 51 3.75 -3.57 18.40
C ALA A 51 3.73 -4.39 19.69
N LEU A 52 2.70 -5.20 19.89
CA LEU A 52 2.53 -6.01 21.10
C LEU A 52 3.71 -6.96 21.36
N ALA A 53 4.35 -7.44 20.28
CA ALA A 53 5.49 -8.34 20.35
C ALA A 53 6.85 -7.64 20.54
N ASP A 54 6.88 -6.30 20.54
CA ASP A 54 8.12 -5.55 20.66
C ASP A 54 8.60 -5.46 22.11
N PRO A 55 9.89 -5.68 22.41
CA PRO A 55 10.43 -5.46 23.74
C PRO A 55 10.54 -3.97 24.07
N ALA A 56 10.54 -3.61 25.35
CA ALA A 56 10.68 -2.21 25.80
C ALA A 56 11.99 -1.53 25.34
N SER A 57 12.99 -2.31 24.93
CA SER A 57 14.28 -1.84 24.44
C SER A 57 14.28 -1.35 22.99
N VAL A 58 13.27 -1.69 22.18
CA VAL A 58 13.21 -1.18 20.81
C VAL A 58 12.60 0.22 20.76
N ALA A 59 13.02 0.99 19.76
CA ALA A 59 12.47 2.30 19.45
C ALA A 59 10.97 2.21 19.15
N CYS A 60 10.23 3.28 19.46
CA CYS A 60 8.89 3.40 18.89
C CYS A 60 9.01 3.69 17.39
N SER A 61 8.04 3.19 16.64
CA SER A 61 7.99 3.23 15.18
C SER A 61 6.68 3.83 14.72
N ARG A 62 6.55 4.15 13.43
CA ARG A 62 5.31 4.67 12.85
C ARG A 62 4.86 3.83 11.65
N PRO A 63 3.60 3.94 11.19
CA PRO A 63 3.20 3.33 9.92
C PRO A 63 4.07 3.84 8.76
N PRO A 64 4.31 3.02 7.73
CA PRO A 64 5.11 3.43 6.59
C PRO A 64 4.37 4.47 5.73
N SER A 65 5.10 5.19 4.89
CA SER A 65 4.51 6.06 3.87
C SER A 65 3.87 5.23 2.74
N ALA A 66 3.16 5.89 1.82
CA ALA A 66 2.66 5.23 0.62
C ALA A 66 3.81 4.63 -0.24
N PRO A 67 3.56 3.53 -0.96
CA PRO A 67 4.45 3.04 -2.02
C PRO A 67 4.68 4.10 -3.09
N ARG A 68 5.79 3.97 -3.83
CA ARG A 68 6.19 4.93 -4.87
C ARG A 68 6.15 4.30 -6.26
N HIS A 69 6.14 5.12 -7.31
CA HIS A 69 6.31 4.70 -8.70
C HIS A 69 5.43 3.50 -9.10
N VAL A 70 4.12 3.62 -8.91
CA VAL A 70 3.18 2.56 -9.31
C VAL A 70 3.08 2.54 -10.84
N ILE A 71 3.35 1.39 -11.44
CA ILE A 71 3.25 1.11 -12.87
C ILE A 71 2.19 0.02 -13.06
N SER A 72 1.30 0.21 -14.05
CA SER A 72 0.27 -0.77 -14.41
C SER A 72 0.42 -1.20 -15.87
N VAL A 73 0.54 -2.50 -16.10
CA VAL A 73 0.61 -3.10 -17.44
C VAL A 73 -0.64 -3.95 -17.65
N ILE A 74 -1.51 -3.51 -18.56
CA ILE A 74 -2.80 -4.15 -18.82
C ILE A 74 -2.62 -5.18 -19.94
N ASN A 75 -3.18 -6.37 -19.74
CA ASN A 75 -3.23 -7.45 -20.72
C ASN A 75 -4.66 -8.00 -20.76
N GLU A 76 -5.47 -7.46 -21.68
CA GLU A 76 -6.89 -7.79 -21.86
C GLU A 76 -7.73 -7.60 -20.58
N THR A 77 -8.00 -8.71 -19.88
CA THR A 77 -8.78 -8.82 -18.64
C THR A 77 -7.90 -8.99 -17.40
N SER A 78 -6.60 -8.72 -17.53
CA SER A 78 -5.63 -8.79 -16.45
C SER A 78 -4.77 -7.55 -16.39
N VAL A 79 -4.19 -7.27 -15.22
CA VAL A 79 -3.23 -6.20 -15.01
C VAL A 79 -2.10 -6.68 -14.13
N ILE A 80 -0.88 -6.30 -14.50
CA ILE A 80 0.30 -6.44 -13.66
C ILE A 80 0.53 -5.07 -13.02
N LEU A 81 0.54 -5.04 -11.69
CA LEU A 81 0.91 -3.87 -10.91
C LEU A 81 2.32 -4.07 -10.38
N ASP A 82 3.18 -3.10 -10.62
CA ASP A 82 4.53 -3.02 -10.09
C ASP A 82 4.71 -1.69 -9.34
N TRP A 83 5.43 -1.69 -8.23
CA TRP A 83 5.67 -0.48 -7.45
C TRP A 83 7.05 -0.48 -6.81
N SER A 84 7.44 0.66 -6.26
CA SER A 84 8.64 0.84 -5.45
C SER A 84 8.29 0.91 -3.96
N TRP A 85 9.26 0.55 -3.13
CA TRP A 85 9.18 0.67 -1.68
C TRP A 85 8.85 2.09 -1.23
N PRO A 86 8.18 2.25 -0.07
CA PRO A 86 7.89 3.56 0.50
C PRO A 86 9.18 4.32 0.81
N ALA A 87 9.13 5.66 0.74
CA ALA A 87 10.27 6.51 1.10
C ALA A 87 10.62 6.39 2.59
N ASP A 88 9.63 6.13 3.44
CA ASP A 88 9.81 5.88 4.86
C ASP A 88 9.08 4.60 5.28
N SER A 89 9.80 3.64 5.85
CA SER A 89 9.24 2.41 6.41
C SER A 89 8.71 2.58 7.84
N GLY A 90 8.85 3.78 8.40
CA GLY A 90 8.53 4.10 9.78
C GLY A 90 9.51 3.49 10.79
N GLY A 91 10.74 3.23 10.35
CA GLY A 91 11.80 2.63 11.17
C GLY A 91 11.75 1.11 11.29
N ARG A 92 10.92 0.43 10.51
CA ARG A 92 10.80 -1.04 10.52
C ARG A 92 11.23 -1.71 9.22
N LYS A 93 11.41 -3.03 9.29
CA LYS A 93 11.77 -3.93 8.17
C LYS A 93 10.68 -4.98 7.87
N ASP A 94 9.63 -5.04 8.68
CA ASP A 94 8.47 -5.94 8.55
C ASP A 94 7.38 -5.32 7.67
N VAL A 95 7.76 -4.49 6.69
CA VAL A 95 6.79 -3.87 5.79
C VAL A 95 6.28 -4.91 4.79
N THR A 96 4.95 -4.94 4.65
CA THR A 96 4.23 -5.76 3.68
C THR A 96 3.23 -4.89 2.93
N PHE A 97 2.77 -5.35 1.77
CA PHE A 97 1.84 -4.64 0.93
C PHE A 97 0.47 -5.32 0.89
N THR A 98 -0.57 -4.51 0.81
CA THR A 98 -1.95 -4.93 0.57
C THR A 98 -2.52 -4.14 -0.60
N VAL A 99 -3.20 -4.83 -1.51
CA VAL A 99 -3.80 -4.26 -2.71
C VAL A 99 -5.31 -4.39 -2.62
N VAL A 100 -6.00 -3.26 -2.72
CA VAL A 100 -7.46 -3.16 -2.69
C VAL A 100 -7.95 -2.83 -4.09
N CYS A 101 -8.87 -3.66 -4.61
CA CYS A 101 -9.53 -3.43 -5.89
C CYS A 101 -10.87 -2.74 -5.69
N LYS A 102 -11.09 -1.65 -6.43
CA LYS A 102 -12.36 -0.94 -6.52
C LYS A 102 -12.80 -0.89 -7.98
N ARG A 103 -14.07 -1.22 -8.24
CA ARG A 103 -14.71 -1.03 -9.54
C ARG A 103 -15.49 0.28 -9.51
N CYS A 104 -15.21 1.17 -10.46
CA CYS A 104 -15.80 2.50 -10.51
C CYS A 104 -16.64 2.71 -11.76
N TRP A 105 -17.74 3.46 -11.65
CA TRP A 105 -18.60 3.84 -12.77
C TRP A 105 -18.56 5.35 -13.04
N PRO A 106 -18.89 5.79 -14.27
CA PRO A 106 -19.08 7.21 -14.55
C PRO A 106 -20.21 7.79 -13.69
N GLY A 107 -19.87 8.66 -12.74
CA GLY A 107 -20.84 9.33 -11.86
C GLY A 107 -20.29 9.61 -10.46
N PRO A 108 -20.91 10.51 -9.68
CA PRO A 108 -20.45 10.80 -8.32
C PRO A 108 -20.62 9.59 -7.40
N ARG A 109 -19.52 9.21 -6.71
CA ARG A 109 -19.46 8.23 -5.60
C ARG A 109 -19.87 6.78 -5.92
N GLN A 110 -19.68 6.30 -7.14
CA GLN A 110 -19.87 4.89 -7.49
C GLN A 110 -18.53 4.20 -7.67
N CYS A 111 -17.86 3.89 -6.57
CA CYS A 111 -16.77 2.92 -6.54
C CYS A 111 -17.09 1.87 -5.49
N GLU A 112 -17.16 0.60 -5.89
CA GLU A 112 -17.41 -0.52 -4.98
C GLU A 112 -16.18 -1.42 -4.89
N LEU A 113 -16.01 -2.12 -3.75
CA LEU A 113 -14.97 -3.13 -3.63
C LEU A 113 -15.25 -4.30 -4.59
N CYS A 114 -14.21 -4.82 -5.23
CA CYS A 114 -14.30 -5.99 -6.10
C CYS A 114 -14.64 -7.23 -5.24
N ARG A 115 -15.92 -7.63 -5.19
CA ARG A 115 -16.41 -8.74 -4.35
C ARG A 115 -16.11 -10.11 -4.96
N GLY A 116 -14.84 -10.54 -4.91
CA GLY A 116 -14.43 -11.92 -5.21
C GLY A 116 -14.45 -12.35 -6.69
N ALA A 117 -14.88 -11.48 -7.60
CA ALA A 117 -14.82 -11.74 -9.05
C ALA A 117 -13.38 -11.66 -9.61
N VAL A 118 -12.47 -11.00 -8.88
CA VAL A 118 -11.09 -10.73 -9.32
C VAL A 118 -10.12 -11.64 -8.58
N ARG A 119 -9.08 -12.11 -9.28
CA ARG A 119 -8.10 -13.03 -8.73
C ARG A 119 -6.74 -12.36 -8.61
N PHE A 120 -6.20 -12.36 -7.39
CA PHE A 120 -4.86 -11.83 -7.11
C PHE A 120 -3.82 -12.95 -7.09
N LEU A 121 -2.73 -12.77 -7.81
CA LEU A 121 -1.60 -13.69 -7.85
C LEU A 121 -0.33 -12.96 -7.39
N PRO A 122 0.35 -13.45 -6.34
CA PRO A 122 0.04 -14.66 -5.56
C PRO A 122 -1.09 -14.49 -4.53
N ARG A 123 -1.35 -13.25 -4.07
CA ARG A 123 -2.38 -12.92 -3.07
C ARG A 123 -2.63 -11.40 -3.04
N ALA A 124 -3.71 -10.96 -2.40
CA ALA A 124 -4.04 -9.53 -2.30
C ALA A 124 -3.36 -8.82 -1.12
N SER A 125 -3.02 -9.54 -0.05
CA SER A 125 -2.51 -8.97 1.20
C SER A 125 -1.27 -9.70 1.70
N GLY A 126 -0.49 -9.04 2.57
CA GLY A 126 0.74 -9.60 3.13
C GLY A 126 1.80 -9.88 2.05
N LEU A 127 1.82 -9.09 0.98
CA LEU A 127 2.81 -9.20 -0.09
C LEU A 127 4.16 -8.68 0.41
N THR A 128 5.23 -9.43 0.19
CA THR A 128 6.62 -8.99 0.45
C THR A 128 7.31 -8.50 -0.82
N ASN A 129 6.81 -8.94 -1.97
CA ASN A 129 7.26 -8.49 -3.27
C ASN A 129 6.49 -7.23 -3.67
N THR A 130 7.07 -6.47 -4.58
CA THR A 130 6.50 -5.21 -5.08
C THR A 130 5.71 -5.39 -6.38
N THR A 131 5.27 -6.61 -6.65
CA THR A 131 4.51 -6.97 -7.86
C THR A 131 3.29 -7.81 -7.49
N VAL A 132 2.18 -7.56 -8.17
CA VAL A 132 1.00 -8.43 -8.14
C VAL A 132 0.36 -8.49 -9.51
N THR A 133 -0.17 -9.65 -9.88
CA THR A 133 -1.04 -9.79 -11.05
C THR A 133 -2.48 -9.89 -10.59
N VAL A 134 -3.35 -9.07 -11.14
CA VAL A 134 -4.80 -9.14 -10.94
C VAL A 134 -5.42 -9.63 -12.23
N ALA A 135 -6.12 -10.76 -12.18
CA ALA A 135 -6.77 -11.41 -13.31
C ALA A 135 -8.28 -11.46 -13.12
N ASP A 136 -8.97 -11.92 -14.16
CA ASP A 136 -10.43 -12.12 -14.19
C ASP A 136 -11.21 -10.80 -14.04
N LEU A 137 -10.65 -9.70 -14.56
CA LEU A 137 -11.31 -8.41 -14.62
C LEU A 137 -12.35 -8.39 -15.75
N LEU A 138 -13.49 -7.75 -15.49
CA LEU A 138 -14.48 -7.50 -16.55
C LEU A 138 -13.92 -6.51 -17.59
N ALA A 139 -14.07 -6.82 -18.88
CA ALA A 139 -13.68 -5.94 -19.98
C ALA A 139 -14.46 -4.61 -19.95
N HIS A 140 -13.90 -3.56 -20.57
CA HIS A 140 -14.48 -2.22 -20.68
C HIS A 140 -14.93 -1.61 -19.34
N THR A 141 -14.25 -1.98 -18.26
CA THR A 141 -14.60 -1.55 -16.90
C THR A 141 -13.45 -0.77 -16.30
N ASN A 142 -13.78 0.31 -15.59
CA ASN A 142 -12.80 1.11 -14.85
C ASN A 142 -12.55 0.50 -13.48
N TYR A 143 -11.28 0.17 -13.22
CA TYR A 143 -10.82 -0.31 -11.93
C TYR A 143 -9.83 0.67 -11.31
N THR A 144 -9.96 0.91 -10.03
CA THR A 144 -8.98 1.63 -9.22
C THR A 144 -8.35 0.65 -8.25
N PHE A 145 -7.02 0.57 -8.27
CA PHE A 145 -6.23 -0.23 -7.35
C PHE A 145 -5.55 0.69 -6.34
N GLU A 146 -5.77 0.42 -5.05
CA GLU A 146 -5.07 1.09 -3.96
C GLU A 146 -4.04 0.13 -3.38
N ILE A 147 -2.76 0.52 -3.45
CA ILE A 147 -1.65 -0.23 -2.87
C ILE A 147 -1.23 0.45 -1.58
N GLU A 148 -1.38 -0.27 -0.48
CA GLU A 148 -1.06 0.19 0.87
C GLU A 148 0.18 -0.55 1.39
N ALA A 149 1.12 0.21 1.97
CA ALA A 149 2.22 -0.36 2.74
C ALA A 149 1.81 -0.44 4.22
N GLN A 150 2.08 -1.57 4.87
CA GLN A 150 1.73 -1.82 6.26
C GLN A 150 2.91 -2.44 7.02
N ASN A 151 3.06 -2.13 8.30
CA ASN A 151 4.03 -2.76 9.21
C ASN A 151 3.36 -3.15 10.54
N GLY A 152 4.12 -3.69 11.49
CA GLY A 152 3.59 -4.17 12.79
C GLY A 152 2.86 -3.12 13.64
N VAL A 153 2.97 -1.82 13.33
CA VAL A 153 2.27 -0.74 14.05
C VAL A 153 1.14 -0.10 13.25
N SER A 154 0.93 -0.47 11.99
CA SER A 154 -0.16 0.06 11.16
C SER A 154 -1.55 -0.20 11.75
N SER A 155 -1.75 -1.28 12.51
CA SER A 155 -3.01 -1.58 13.23
C SER A 155 -3.35 -0.57 14.33
N GLN A 156 -2.34 0.08 14.92
CA GLN A 156 -2.52 1.02 16.03
C GLN A 156 -2.86 2.43 15.57
N ALA A 157 -2.57 2.73 14.30
CA ALA A 157 -2.84 4.04 13.71
C ALA A 157 -3.54 3.94 12.35
N PRO A 158 -4.81 3.47 12.30
CA PRO A 158 -5.57 3.39 11.05
C PRO A 158 -5.70 4.75 10.33
N ALA A 159 -5.82 5.84 11.08
CA ALA A 159 -5.96 7.19 10.52
C ALA A 159 -4.68 7.75 9.87
N MET A 160 -3.52 7.11 10.09
CA MET A 160 -2.23 7.55 9.53
C MET A 160 -1.79 6.71 8.34
N ARG A 161 -2.57 5.70 7.94
CA ARG A 161 -2.20 4.84 6.82
C ARG A 161 -2.35 5.58 5.51
N GLN A 162 -1.44 5.27 4.59
CA GLN A 162 -1.37 5.90 3.28
C GLN A 162 -1.31 4.83 2.19
N PHE A 163 -1.88 5.15 1.04
CA PHE A 163 -1.89 4.27 -0.12
C PHE A 163 -1.53 5.07 -1.38
N ALA A 164 -0.97 4.36 -2.36
CA ALA A 164 -0.87 4.84 -3.73
C ALA A 164 -2.08 4.30 -4.52
N ALA A 165 -2.63 5.09 -5.43
CA ALA A 165 -3.78 4.68 -6.23
C ALA A 165 -3.47 4.79 -7.72
N VAL A 166 -3.92 3.80 -8.50
CA VAL A 166 -3.88 3.82 -9.96
C VAL A 166 -5.24 3.41 -10.51
N THR A 167 -5.70 4.11 -11.54
CA THR A 167 -6.95 3.78 -12.24
C THR A 167 -6.61 3.28 -13.64
N ILE A 168 -7.19 2.14 -14.00
CA ILE A 168 -7.05 1.51 -15.31
C ILE A 168 -8.43 1.28 -15.94
N THR A 169 -8.43 1.13 -17.25
CA THR A 169 -9.59 0.68 -18.02
C THR A 169 -9.18 -0.58 -18.76
N THR A 170 -9.86 -1.69 -18.50
CA THR A 170 -9.61 -2.96 -19.19
C THR A 170 -10.15 -2.92 -20.63
N ASN A 171 -9.40 -3.49 -21.55
CA ASN A 171 -9.73 -3.62 -22.97
C ASN A 171 -10.58 -4.89 -23.23
N GLN A 172 -11.07 -5.06 -24.46
CA GLN A 172 -11.77 -6.27 -24.89
C GLN A 172 -10.84 -7.50 -24.81
N ALA A 173 -11.34 -8.62 -24.27
CA ALA A 173 -10.70 -9.92 -24.49
C ALA A 173 -10.76 -10.19 -26.00
N GLY A 174 -9.61 -10.41 -26.65
CA GLY A 174 -9.59 -10.67 -28.09
C GLY A 174 -10.51 -11.86 -28.44
N PRO A 175 -11.23 -11.83 -29.57
CA PRO A 175 -12.00 -12.99 -30.00
C PRO A 175 -11.04 -14.19 -30.12
N TYR A 176 -11.35 -15.27 -29.41
CA TYR A 176 -10.61 -16.53 -29.40
C TYR A 176 -10.09 -16.87 -30.80
N LEU A 177 -8.77 -17.02 -30.95
CA LEU A 177 -8.18 -17.57 -32.16
C LEU A 177 -8.60 -19.03 -32.29
N ILE A 178 -9.70 -19.30 -32.99
CA ILE A 178 -9.96 -20.63 -33.53
C ILE A 178 -8.88 -20.86 -34.59
N SER A 179 -7.93 -21.74 -34.26
CA SER A 179 -6.86 -22.16 -35.16
C SER A 179 -7.45 -22.61 -36.50
N LYS A 180 -7.11 -21.92 -37.59
CA LYS A 180 -7.16 -22.49 -38.94
C LYS A 180 -5.79 -22.38 -39.59
N PRO A 181 -5.41 -23.37 -40.43
CA PRO A 181 -4.02 -23.63 -40.74
C PRO A 181 -3.44 -22.62 -41.72
N PHE A 182 -2.12 -22.51 -41.65
CA PHE A 182 -1.18 -21.76 -42.49
C PHE A 182 -1.59 -21.56 -43.96
N GLY A 183 -1.52 -20.31 -44.41
CA GLY A 183 -1.20 -19.99 -45.80
C GLY A 183 -2.01 -18.86 -46.44
N ALA A 184 -1.66 -17.59 -46.20
CA ALA A 184 -1.71 -16.49 -47.18
C ALA A 184 -1.08 -15.21 -46.61
N GLN A 185 -0.55 -14.38 -47.49
CA GLN A 185 0.41 -13.27 -47.29
C GLN A 185 -0.04 -12.18 -46.31
N ALA A 186 0.93 -11.60 -45.60
CA ALA A 186 0.74 -10.43 -44.76
C ALA A 186 0.37 -9.20 -45.60
N SER A 187 -0.85 -8.69 -45.39
CA SER A 187 -1.22 -7.32 -45.77
C SER A 187 -1.15 -6.44 -44.53
N VAL A 188 -0.42 -5.34 -44.65
CA VAL A 188 -0.41 -4.25 -43.65
C VAL A 188 -1.78 -3.58 -43.70
N CYS A 189 -2.51 -3.55 -42.58
CA CYS A 189 -3.68 -2.68 -42.44
C CYS A 189 -3.24 -1.36 -41.80
N VAL A 190 -3.31 -0.27 -42.57
CA VAL A 190 -3.28 1.10 -42.04
C VAL A 190 -4.71 1.44 -41.64
N MET A 191 -4.94 1.82 -40.39
CA MET A 191 -6.24 2.33 -39.95
C MET A 191 -6.41 3.74 -40.53
N LEU A 192 -7.33 3.92 -41.47
CA LEU A 192 -7.89 5.24 -41.78
C LEU A 192 -8.97 5.54 -40.75
N ASP A 193 -8.86 6.67 -40.07
CA ASP A 193 -9.94 7.23 -39.26
C ASP A 193 -11.08 7.69 -40.18
N ASP A 194 -12.19 6.96 -40.15
CA ASP A 194 -13.46 7.40 -40.75
C ASP A 194 -14.08 8.50 -39.87
N LEU A 195 -13.95 9.75 -40.32
CA LEU A 195 -14.82 10.86 -39.93
C LEU A 195 -15.48 11.43 -41.18
N GLU A 196 -16.52 10.75 -41.67
CA GLU A 196 -17.56 11.39 -42.48
C GLU A 196 -18.87 11.38 -41.70
N GLN A 197 -19.29 12.55 -41.23
CA GLN A 197 -20.70 12.88 -41.04
C GLN A 197 -20.96 14.30 -41.56
N ASP A 198 -21.76 14.33 -42.63
CA ASP A 198 -22.64 15.38 -43.12
C ASP A 198 -22.05 16.58 -43.92
N LEU A 199 -22.11 16.45 -45.25
CA LEU A 199 -22.18 17.56 -46.19
C LEU A 199 -23.55 18.26 -46.14
N GLY A 200 -23.55 19.60 -46.03
CA GLY A 200 -24.48 20.41 -46.83
C GLY A 200 -25.10 21.64 -46.17
N SER A 201 -24.49 22.82 -46.39
CA SER A 201 -25.26 23.94 -46.95
C SER A 201 -24.35 25.02 -47.53
N ALA A 202 -24.59 25.27 -48.81
CA ALA A 202 -23.87 26.19 -49.66
C ALA A 202 -24.24 27.66 -49.41
N VAL A 203 -23.25 28.50 -49.64
CA VAL A 203 -23.30 29.94 -49.87
C VAL A 203 -24.41 30.30 -50.88
N LYS A 204 -25.18 31.36 -50.59
CA LYS A 204 -25.87 32.14 -51.62
C LYS A 204 -25.77 33.64 -51.31
N LYS A 205 -24.93 34.33 -52.10
CA LYS A 205 -24.99 35.79 -52.37
C LYS A 205 -26.30 36.13 -53.10
N PRO A 206 -26.79 37.37 -53.05
CA PRO A 206 -26.23 38.47 -53.85
C PRO A 206 -25.38 39.46 -53.04
#